data_AF-A0A6V8NN37-F1
#
_entry.id   AF-A0A6V8NN37-F1
#
_cell.length_a   1.000
_cell.length_b   1.000
_cell.length_c   1.000
_cell.angle_alpha   90.00
_cell.angle_beta   90.00
_cell.angle_gamma   90.00
#
_symmetry.space_group_name_H-M   'P 1'
#
loop_
_entity.id
_entity.type
_entity.pdbx_description
1 polymer ?
#
loop_
_entity_poly.entity_id
_entity_poly.type
_entity_poly.pdbx_seq_one_letter_code
_entity_poly.pdbx_strand_id
1 'polypeptide(L)'
;NLAPEDLKKATLVLEEIIPHWKPFLVTIGRWGAFPTIKRPRVIWLGIQSEEDRLSDMTQSVEKSLTQIGFQPEEKGIHLHLTLGRSRKAVDLT
;
A
#
# COMPACT_ATOMS: atom_id res chain seq x y z
N ASN A 1 5.72 -12.20 -10.67
CA ASN A 1 5.05 -12.45 -11.96
C ASN A 1 3.80 -13.24 -11.67
N LEU A 2 2.62 -12.63 -11.88
CA LEU A 2 1.32 -13.30 -11.69
C LEU A 2 0.91 -13.98 -12.99
N ALA A 3 0.21 -15.11 -12.91
CA ALA A 3 -0.36 -15.75 -14.09
C ALA A 3 -1.59 -14.96 -14.59
N PRO A 4 -1.92 -15.00 -15.90
CA PRO A 4 -3.06 -14.25 -16.45
C PRO A 4 -4.40 -14.56 -15.76
N GLU A 5 -4.59 -15.81 -15.32
CA GLU A 5 -5.76 -16.25 -14.56
C GLU A 5 -5.85 -15.58 -13.18
N ASP A 6 -4.73 -15.37 -12.50
CA ASP A 6 -4.68 -14.71 -11.20
C ASP A 6 -4.98 -13.23 -11.33
N LEU A 7 -4.52 -12.60 -12.41
CA LEU A 7 -4.87 -11.22 -12.73
C LEU A 7 -6.38 -11.07 -12.92
N LYS A 8 -7.00 -11.97 -13.70
CA LYS A 8 -8.45 -11.96 -13.92
C LYS A 8 -9.24 -12.14 -12.61
N LYS A 9 -8.83 -13.10 -11.77
CA LYS A 9 -9.48 -13.32 -10.46
C LYS A 9 -9.35 -12.09 -9.55
N ALA A 10 -8.15 -11.51 -9.46
CA ALA A 10 -7.91 -10.31 -8.67
C ALA A 10 -8.76 -9.13 -9.15
N THR A 11 -8.82 -8.87 -10.47
CA THR A 11 -9.65 -7.80 -11.02
C THR A 11 -11.12 -7.96 -10.65
N LEU A 12 -11.70 -9.16 -10.83
CA LEU A 12 -13.11 -9.40 -10.52
C LEU A 12 -13.43 -9.13 -9.05
N VAL A 13 -12.59 -9.62 -8.14
CA VAL A 13 -12.76 -9.37 -6.70
C VAL A 13 -12.61 -7.90 -6.35
N LEU A 14 -11.65 -7.19 -6.97
CA LEU A 14 -11.47 -5.76 -6.73
C LEU A 14 -12.67 -4.95 -7.25
N GLU A 15 -13.23 -5.30 -8.40
CA GLU A 15 -14.44 -4.68 -8.97
C GLU A 15 -15.66 -4.84 -8.05
N GLU A 16 -15.79 -5.95 -7.32
CA GLU A 16 -16.87 -6.17 -6.36
C GLU A 16 -16.74 -5.29 -5.10
N ILE A 17 -15.52 -5.00 -4.65
CA ILE A 17 -15.30 -4.22 -3.41
C ILE A 17 -15.25 -2.70 -3.66
N ILE A 18 -14.79 -2.24 -4.83
CA ILE A 18 -14.65 -0.81 -5.15
C ILE A 18 -15.92 0.02 -4.85
N PRO A 19 -17.14 -0.41 -5.21
CA PRO A 19 -18.37 0.36 -4.98
C PRO A 19 -18.66 0.66 -3.50
N HIS A 20 -18.08 -0.09 -2.56
CA HIS A 20 -18.24 0.14 -1.12
C HIS A 20 -17.44 1.36 -0.63
N TRP A 21 -16.51 1.86 -1.43
CA TRP A 21 -15.63 2.96 -1.08
C TRP A 21 -16.01 4.22 -1.84
N LYS A 22 -16.54 5.22 -1.12
CA LYS A 22 -16.69 6.58 -1.66
C LYS A 22 -15.35 7.33 -1.61
N PRO A 23 -15.09 8.30 -2.50
CA PRO A 23 -13.92 9.16 -2.39
C PRO A 23 -13.78 9.74 -0.96
N PHE A 24 -12.53 9.88 -0.50
CA PHE A 24 -12.21 10.41 0.81
C PHE A 24 -10.92 11.22 0.77
N LEU A 25 -10.79 12.13 1.73
CA LEU A 25 -9.59 12.92 1.90
C LEU A 25 -8.51 12.09 2.61
N VAL A 26 -7.28 12.30 2.18
CA VAL A 26 -6.09 11.78 2.84
C VAL A 26 -5.23 12.94 3.32
N THR A 27 -4.66 12.80 4.50
CA THR A 27 -3.73 13.76 5.08
C THR A 27 -2.30 13.26 4.93
N ILE A 28 -1.39 14.18 4.66
CA ILE A 28 0.04 13.91 4.59
C ILE A 28 0.60 13.89 6.00
N GLY A 29 1.20 12.77 6.37
CA GLY A 29 1.89 12.57 7.64
C GLY A 29 3.39 12.86 7.53
N ARG A 30 4.15 12.20 8.42
CA ARG A 30 5.62 12.34 8.47
C ARG A 30 6.27 11.68 7.26
N TRP A 31 7.41 12.20 6.86
CA TRP A 31 8.26 11.54 5.87
C TRP A 31 9.11 10.44 6.50
N GLY A 32 9.63 9.55 5.67
CA GLY A 32 10.58 8.52 6.07
C GLY A 32 11.30 7.92 4.86
N ALA A 33 12.06 6.85 5.12
CA ALA A 33 12.77 6.13 4.06
C ALA A 33 12.91 4.64 4.35
N PHE A 34 12.96 3.84 3.28
CA PHE A 34 13.25 2.40 3.35
C PHE A 34 14.63 2.06 2.75
N PRO A 35 15.37 1.08 3.33
CA PRO A 35 15.02 0.40 4.58
C PRO A 35 15.23 1.30 5.81
N THR A 36 16.15 2.27 5.75
CA THR A 36 16.40 3.24 6.81
C THR A 36 16.80 4.60 6.23
N ILE A 37 16.67 5.66 7.03
CA ILE A 37 17.11 7.02 6.66
C ILE A 37 18.63 7.12 6.45
N LYS A 38 19.42 6.26 7.08
CA LYS A 38 20.88 6.23 6.94
C LYS A 38 21.35 5.67 5.62
N ARG A 39 20.51 4.84 4.98
CA ARG A 39 20.86 4.15 3.74
C ARG A 39 19.62 3.98 2.85
N PRO A 40 18.96 5.08 2.45
CA PRO A 40 17.66 5.03 1.79
C PRO A 40 17.77 4.54 0.35
N ARG A 41 16.78 3.74 -0.03
CA ARG A 41 16.49 3.34 -1.40
C ARG A 41 15.15 3.91 -1.86
N VAL A 42 14.23 4.16 -0.93
CA VAL A 42 12.92 4.76 -1.17
C VAL A 42 12.74 5.88 -0.15
N ILE A 43 12.33 7.06 -0.61
CA ILE A 43 11.89 8.19 0.22
C ILE A 43 10.38 8.30 0.08
N TRP A 44 9.67 8.50 1.18
CA TRP A 44 8.21 8.46 1.18
C TRP A 44 7.60 9.45 2.19
N LEU A 45 6.32 9.76 1.99
CA LEU A 45 5.45 10.45 2.95
C LEU A 45 4.43 9.45 3.50
N GLY A 46 4.30 9.37 4.82
CA GLY A 46 3.21 8.64 5.45
C GLY A 46 1.88 9.29 5.07
N ILE A 47 0.84 8.49 4.93
CA ILE A 47 -0.51 8.97 4.62
C ILE A 47 -1.51 8.38 5.59
N GLN A 48 -2.53 9.17 5.92
CA GLN A 48 -3.64 8.78 6.79
C GLN A 48 -4.95 9.29 6.19
N SER A 49 -6.08 8.77 6.65
CA SER A 49 -7.41 9.29 6.30
C SER A 49 -8.21 9.54 7.56
N GLU A 50 -9.28 10.31 7.42
CA GLU A 50 -10.30 10.41 8.47
C GLU A 50 -10.90 9.03 8.76
N GLU A 51 -11.22 8.78 10.04
CA GLU A 51 -11.91 7.56 10.50
C GLU A 51 -11.25 6.26 10.02
N ASP A 52 -9.92 6.24 9.86
CA ASP A 52 -9.12 5.08 9.43
C ASP A 52 -9.55 4.41 8.11
N ARG A 53 -10.36 5.10 7.28
CA ARG A 53 -10.91 4.58 6.01
C ARG A 53 -9.88 3.97 5.05
N LEU A 54 -8.66 4.52 4.99
CA LEU A 54 -7.58 4.00 4.16
C LEU A 54 -7.02 2.67 4.70
N SER A 55 -6.93 2.53 6.03
CA SER A 55 -6.55 1.27 6.69
C SER A 55 -7.62 0.21 6.43
N ASP A 56 -8.89 0.55 6.61
CA ASP A 56 -10.00 -0.37 6.39
C ASP A 56 -10.09 -0.82 4.93
N MET A 57 -9.86 0.10 3.98
CA MET A 57 -9.81 -0.23 2.55
C MET A 57 -8.66 -1.20 2.25
N THR A 58 -7.49 -0.97 2.83
CA THR A 58 -6.33 -1.84 2.62
C THR A 58 -6.58 -3.24 3.19
N GLN A 59 -7.17 -3.33 4.39
CA GLN A 59 -7.55 -4.61 5.00
C GLN A 59 -8.65 -5.33 4.19
N SER A 60 -9.63 -4.59 3.67
CA SER A 60 -10.69 -5.15 2.81
C SER A 60 -10.10 -5.74 1.52
N VAL A 61 -9.15 -5.05 0.89
CA VAL A 61 -8.44 -5.55 -0.30
C VAL A 61 -7.65 -6.81 0.04
N GLU A 62 -6.85 -6.79 1.10
CA GLU A 62 -6.04 -7.94 1.51
C GLU A 62 -6.89 -9.16 1.85
N LYS A 63 -7.95 -8.98 2.64
CA LYS A 63 -8.90 -10.05 2.96
C LYS A 63 -9.54 -10.65 1.71
N SER A 64 -9.95 -9.82 0.76
CA SER A 64 -10.62 -10.31 -0.45
C SER A 64 -9.66 -11.08 -1.37
N LEU A 65 -8.41 -10.62 -1.49
CA LEU A 65 -7.37 -11.32 -2.26
C LEU A 65 -6.92 -12.63 -1.60
N THR A 66 -6.78 -12.66 -0.28
CA THR A 66 -6.42 -13.89 0.44
C THR A 66 -7.48 -14.98 0.31
N GLN A 67 -8.77 -14.62 0.30
CA GLN A 67 -9.87 -15.56 0.08
C GLN A 67 -9.82 -16.28 -1.27
N ILE A 68 -9.19 -15.69 -2.29
CA ILE A 68 -9.01 -16.29 -3.61
C ILE A 68 -7.61 -16.90 -3.83
N GLY A 69 -6.81 -17.02 -2.75
CA GLY A 69 -5.55 -17.78 -2.74
C GLY A 69 -4.27 -16.94 -2.82
N PHE A 70 -4.35 -15.61 -2.78
CA PHE A 70 -3.14 -14.78 -2.65
C PHE A 70 -2.57 -14.89 -1.23
N GLN A 71 -1.24 -14.79 -1.12
CA GLN A 71 -0.59 -14.78 0.18
C GLN A 71 -0.78 -13.42 0.87
N PRO A 72 -1.03 -13.39 2.19
CA PRO A 72 -1.13 -12.14 2.96
C PRO A 72 0.22 -11.43 3.05
N GLU A 73 0.20 -10.14 3.36
CA GLU A 73 1.43 -9.37 3.60
C GLU A 73 1.95 -9.62 5.02
N GLU A 74 3.14 -10.20 5.13
CA GLU A 74 3.72 -10.58 6.42
C GLU A 74 4.33 -9.39 7.19
N LYS A 75 4.75 -8.33 6.49
CA LYS A 75 5.52 -7.23 7.09
C LYS A 75 4.64 -6.13 7.71
N GLY A 76 3.34 -6.31 7.69
CA GLY A 76 2.38 -5.29 8.10
C GLY A 76 2.27 -4.16 7.08
N ILE A 77 1.13 -3.48 7.12
CA ILE A 77 0.81 -2.42 6.17
C ILE A 77 1.51 -1.13 6.60
N HIS A 78 2.34 -0.59 5.69
CA HIS A 78 2.90 0.75 5.80
C HIS A 78 2.28 1.66 4.75
N LEU A 79 1.26 2.44 5.13
CA LEU A 79 0.59 3.38 4.24
C LEU A 79 1.51 4.57 3.93
N HIS A 80 1.98 4.66 2.70
CA HIS A 80 2.89 5.71 2.28
C HIS A 80 2.74 6.05 0.79
N LEU A 81 3.05 7.30 0.46
CA LEU A 81 3.29 7.76 -0.89
C LEU A 81 4.79 7.75 -1.15
N THR A 82 5.26 6.91 -2.08
CA THR A 82 6.66 6.97 -2.53
C THR A 82 6.90 8.29 -3.28
N LEU A 83 7.81 9.12 -2.78
CA LEU A 83 8.23 10.36 -3.45
C LEU A 83 9.33 10.09 -4.48
N GLY A 84 10.22 9.15 -4.18
CA GLY A 84 11.36 8.90 -5.06
C GLY A 84 12.16 7.67 -4.64
N ARG A 85 12.99 7.19 -5.58
CA ARG A 85 13.89 6.07 -5.36
C ARG A 85 15.32 6.48 -5.68
N SER A 86 16.23 6.25 -4.74
CA SER A 86 17.65 6.57 -4.95
C SER A 86 18.43 5.37 -5.49
N ARG A 87 19.27 5.63 -6.51
CA ARG A 87 20.20 4.63 -7.04
C ARG A 87 21.38 4.38 -6.10
N LYS A 88 21.84 5.41 -5.39
CA LYS A 88 22.91 5.34 -4.40
C LYS A 88 22.35 5.76 -3.04
N ALA A 89 22.57 4.95 -2.03
CA ALA A 89 22.13 5.31 -0.69
C ALA A 89 23.00 6.46 -0.18
N VAL A 90 22.36 7.55 0.22
CA VAL A 90 22.97 8.74 0.82
C VAL A 90 22.28 8.93 2.17
N ASP A 91 23.06 9.09 3.23
CA ASP A 91 22.52 9.33 4.56
C ASP A 91 21.66 10.60 4.58
N LEU A 92 20.47 10.54 5.17
CA LEU A 92 19.49 11.63 5.26
C LEU A 92 19.33 12.17 6.68
N THR A 93 20.18 11.76 7.62
CA THR A 93 20.25 12.40 8.95
C THR A 93 20.95 13.75 8.91
#